data_AF-A0A2V7WJ08-F1
#
_entry.id   AF-A0A2V7WJ08-F1
#
_cell.length_a   1.000
_cell.length_b   1.000
_cell.length_c   1.000
_cell.angle_alpha   90.00
_cell.angle_beta   90.00
_cell.angle_gamma   90.00
#
_symmetry.space_group_name_H-M   'P 1'
#
loop_
_entity.id
_entity.type
_entity.pdbx_description
1 polymer ?
#
loop_
_entity_poly.entity_id
_entity_poly.type
_entity_poly.pdbx_seq_one_letter_code
_entity_poly.pdbx_strand_id
1 'polypeptide(L)'
;MQGQFNALFRTDLWLFNPDSSVSVTVTLTLYPAVADGAPASTPVSSSPFTLAARETKFFPDVTLSTVPAGDGVVGALRWQASAPILGAGRIYTAAPGGTYGFFVPAVPLTESLTKKTSSSDSINVLQIFGVNSGDSNFRTNLDVTNTSNVALPVEVRVIDPVTSEIYGGTQTYVVAANSLLRVGPILSTVGAPLVAGLRITVAVKETAPAFSTGGVLAAGYTLDNRTQDAFAFVGQRQ
;
A
#
# COMPACT_ATOMS: atom_id res chain seq x y z
N MET A 1 3.42 7.53 -15.00
CA MET A 1 2.53 6.38 -14.75
C MET A 1 1.14 6.73 -15.24
N GLN A 2 0.64 6.06 -16.28
CA GLN A 2 -0.69 6.32 -16.82
C GLN A 2 -1.72 5.43 -16.11
N GLY A 3 -2.61 6.05 -15.33
CA GLY A 3 -3.98 5.55 -15.21
C GLY A 3 -4.62 5.42 -16.59
N GLN A 4 -5.78 4.77 -16.67
CA GLN A 4 -6.49 4.61 -17.94
C GLN A 4 -6.70 6.00 -18.59
N PHE A 5 -6.58 6.08 -19.92
CA PHE A 5 -6.65 7.33 -20.71
C PHE A 5 -5.49 8.33 -20.53
N ASN A 6 -4.26 7.86 -20.27
CA ASN A 6 -3.08 8.70 -20.06
C ASN A 6 -3.14 9.61 -18.81
N ALA A 7 -4.06 9.39 -17.89
CA ALA A 7 -4.18 10.20 -16.68
C ALA A 7 -3.07 9.86 -15.67
N LEU A 8 -2.53 10.83 -14.95
CA LEU A 8 -1.56 10.57 -13.88
C LEU A 8 -2.30 10.39 -12.54
N PHE A 9 -1.82 9.47 -11.71
CA PHE A 9 -2.30 9.34 -10.33
C PHE A 9 -1.82 10.52 -9.49
N ARG A 10 -2.72 11.06 -8.68
CA ARG A 10 -2.49 12.13 -7.72
C ARG A 10 -2.88 11.63 -6.33
N THR A 11 -2.24 12.20 -5.32
CA THR A 11 -2.53 11.88 -3.92
C THR A 11 -2.82 13.13 -3.13
N ASP A 12 -4.06 13.28 -2.67
CA ASP A 12 -4.40 14.28 -1.67
C ASP A 12 -4.24 13.68 -0.28
N LEU A 13 -3.74 14.46 0.68
CA LEU A 13 -3.51 14.02 2.06
C LEU A 13 -4.21 14.94 3.07
N TRP A 14 -4.85 14.34 4.06
CA TRP A 14 -5.33 15.02 5.26
C TRP A 14 -4.55 14.51 6.45
N LEU A 15 -4.05 15.44 7.27
CA LEU A 15 -3.44 15.14 8.56
C LEU A 15 -4.20 15.90 9.65
N PHE A 16 -4.50 15.23 10.75
CA PHE A 16 -5.22 15.81 11.88
C PHE A 16 -4.43 15.59 13.17
N ASN A 17 -4.19 16.68 13.90
CA ASN A 17 -3.65 16.63 15.25
C ASN A 17 -4.79 16.51 16.26
N PRO A 18 -4.97 15.36 16.93
CA PRO A 18 -6.05 15.18 17.90
C PRO A 18 -5.80 15.88 19.23
N ASP A 19 -4.56 16.27 19.54
CA ASP A 19 -4.21 16.90 20.82
C ASP A 19 -4.90 18.26 20.98
N SER A 20 -5.38 18.54 22.20
CA SER A 20 -6.11 19.76 22.52
C SER A 20 -5.25 20.98 22.81
N SER A 21 -3.94 20.81 22.98
CA SER A 21 -3.05 21.87 23.48
C SER A 21 -1.65 21.87 22.88
N VAL A 22 -1.20 20.75 22.32
CA VAL A 22 0.15 20.58 21.80
C VAL A 22 0.15 20.70 20.29
N SER A 23 1.00 21.58 19.76
CA SER A 23 1.33 21.61 18.33
C SER A 23 2.32 20.49 17.99
N VAL A 24 2.13 19.86 16.83
CA VAL A 24 2.93 18.71 16.39
C VAL A 24 3.76 19.08 15.17
N THR A 25 5.06 18.81 15.22
CA THR A 25 5.95 18.93 14.06
C THR A 25 5.94 17.63 13.27
N VAL A 26 5.73 17.71 11.97
CA VAL A 26 5.60 16.58 11.05
C VAL A 26 6.56 16.72 9.88
N THR A 27 7.20 15.62 9.52
CA THR A 27 7.98 15.47 8.27
C THR A 27 7.36 14.35 7.45
N LEU A 28 7.10 14.59 6.18
CA LEU A 28 6.66 13.59 5.22
C LEU A 28 7.85 13.05 4.44
N THR A 29 7.87 11.75 4.19
CA THR A 29 8.87 11.07 3.36
C THR A 29 8.18 10.12 2.41
N LEU A 30 8.40 10.33 1.10
CA LEU A 30 8.03 9.39 0.06
C LEU A 30 9.19 8.42 -0.17
N TYR A 31 8.89 7.13 -0.07
CA TYR A 31 9.78 6.04 -0.42
C TYR A 31 9.37 5.49 -1.79
N PRO A 32 10.10 5.80 -2.88
CA PRO A 32 9.67 5.42 -4.22
C PRO A 32 9.58 3.90 -4.39
N ALA A 33 8.60 3.49 -5.19
CA ALA A 33 8.43 2.12 -5.59
C ALA A 33 9.55 1.69 -6.54
N VAL A 34 9.99 0.45 -6.39
CA VAL A 34 11.00 -0.16 -7.26
C VAL A 34 10.51 -1.52 -7.75
N ALA A 35 11.13 -2.02 -8.81
CA ALA A 35 10.82 -3.35 -9.34
C ALA A 35 11.20 -4.45 -8.33
N ASP A 36 10.63 -5.64 -8.53
CA ASP A 36 10.96 -6.83 -7.74
C ASP A 36 12.47 -7.10 -7.73
N GLY A 37 13.07 -7.22 -6.55
CA GLY A 37 14.50 -7.46 -6.36
C GLY A 37 15.41 -6.27 -6.66
N ALA A 38 14.87 -5.12 -7.10
CA ALA A 38 15.66 -3.92 -7.34
C ALA A 38 16.11 -3.27 -6.03
N PRO A 39 17.24 -2.53 -6.02
CA PRO A 39 17.65 -1.77 -4.84
C PRO A 39 16.67 -0.63 -4.56
N ALA A 40 16.60 -0.22 -3.28
CA ALA A 40 15.77 0.91 -2.87
C ALA A 40 16.24 2.21 -3.55
N SER A 41 15.28 3.03 -3.97
CA SER A 41 15.55 4.36 -4.50
C SER A 41 15.73 5.38 -3.36
N THR A 42 16.38 6.50 -3.66
CA THR A 42 16.54 7.60 -2.71
C THR A 42 15.16 8.14 -2.27
N PRO A 43 14.85 8.17 -0.96
CA PRO A 43 13.62 8.75 -0.47
C PRO A 43 13.62 10.27 -0.63
N VAL A 44 12.44 10.85 -0.79
CA VAL A 44 12.25 12.30 -0.91
C VAL A 44 11.44 12.77 0.29
N SER A 45 11.93 13.79 0.99
CA SER A 45 11.27 14.32 2.19
C SER A 45 10.79 15.76 2.00
N SER A 46 9.70 16.11 2.67
CA SER A 46 9.28 17.50 2.83
C SER A 46 10.21 18.24 3.81
N SER A 47 10.18 19.57 3.79
CA SER A 47 10.56 20.35 4.96
C SER A 47 9.60 20.04 6.12
N PRO A 48 10.04 20.12 7.39
CA PRO A 48 9.15 19.95 8.53
C PRO A 48 8.09 21.06 8.53
N PHE A 49 6.87 20.72 8.91
CA PHE A 49 5.78 21.67 9.11
C PHE A 49 5.05 21.38 10.42
N THR A 50 4.30 22.35 10.91
CA THR A 50 3.54 22.22 12.16
C THR A 50 2.05 22.01 11.87
N LEU A 51 1.43 21.16 12.68
CA LEU A 51 -0.01 21.07 12.88
C LEU A 51 -0.33 21.63 14.28
N ALA A 52 -1.07 22.73 14.35
CA ALA A 52 -1.55 23.27 15.62
C ALA A 52 -2.46 22.25 16.34
N ALA A 53 -2.69 22.47 17.63
CA ALA A 53 -3.67 21.69 18.40
C ALA A 53 -5.02 21.69 17.68
N ARG A 54 -5.62 20.50 17.51
CA ARG A 54 -6.90 20.29 16.81
C ARG A 54 -6.94 20.72 15.34
N GLU A 55 -5.80 21.01 14.72
CA GLU A 55 -5.75 21.37 13.30
C GLU A 55 -5.91 20.13 12.41
N THR A 56 -6.76 20.25 11.38
CA THR A 56 -6.70 19.40 10.18
C THR A 56 -6.06 20.19 9.05
N LYS A 57 -4.98 19.68 8.48
CA LYS A 57 -4.32 20.27 7.31
C LYS A 57 -4.50 19.40 6.08
N PHE A 58 -4.86 20.05 4.98
CA PHE A 58 -5.05 19.44 3.68
C PHE A 58 -3.85 19.75 2.78
N PHE A 59 -3.32 18.71 2.13
CA PHE A 59 -2.22 18.79 1.18
C PHE A 59 -2.71 18.27 -0.18
N PRO A 60 -3.06 19.16 -1.12
CA PRO A 60 -3.42 18.74 -2.47
C PRO A 60 -2.19 18.22 -3.19
N ASP A 61 -2.33 17.09 -3.89
CA ASP A 61 -1.24 16.46 -4.66
C ASP A 61 0.11 16.46 -3.92
N VAL A 62 0.13 15.79 -2.76
CA VAL A 62 1.21 15.83 -1.77
C VAL A 62 2.57 15.44 -2.37
N THR A 63 2.58 14.60 -3.40
CA THR A 63 3.75 14.12 -4.14
C THR A 63 4.39 15.16 -5.06
N LEU A 64 3.69 16.27 -5.33
CA LEU A 64 4.20 17.38 -6.12
C LEU A 64 4.39 18.64 -5.26
N SER A 65 3.41 18.94 -4.41
CA SER A 65 3.33 20.23 -3.70
C SER A 65 4.13 20.27 -2.40
N THR A 66 4.24 19.13 -1.70
CA THR A 66 4.73 19.09 -0.31
C THR A 66 5.97 18.22 -0.17
N VAL A 67 5.94 17.04 -0.78
CA VAL A 67 7.11 16.18 -0.99
C VAL A 67 7.49 16.34 -2.45
N PRO A 68 8.59 17.01 -2.81
CA PRO A 68 8.90 17.34 -4.20
C PRO A 68 9.49 16.14 -4.95
N ALA A 69 8.74 15.04 -5.03
CA ALA A 69 9.19 13.80 -5.66
C ALA A 69 9.18 13.87 -7.19
N GLY A 70 8.41 14.80 -7.75
CA GLY A 70 8.18 14.93 -9.18
C GLY A 70 6.89 14.22 -9.62
N ASP A 71 6.49 14.51 -10.85
CA ASP A 71 5.22 14.04 -11.38
C ASP A 71 5.23 12.52 -11.68
N GLY A 72 4.11 11.85 -11.40
CA GLY A 72 3.92 10.43 -11.69
C GLY A 72 4.75 9.45 -10.87
N VAL A 73 5.40 9.89 -9.80
CA VAL A 73 6.13 9.01 -8.87
C VAL A 73 5.16 8.26 -7.98
N VAL A 74 5.40 6.96 -7.81
CA VAL A 74 4.64 6.10 -6.90
C VAL A 74 5.56 5.53 -5.85
N GLY A 75 5.03 5.36 -4.65
CA GLY A 75 5.78 4.90 -3.49
C GLY A 75 4.93 4.86 -2.24
N ALA A 76 5.55 4.50 -1.13
CA ALA A 76 4.93 4.58 0.18
C ALA A 76 5.19 5.95 0.81
N LEU A 77 4.11 6.65 1.17
CA LEU A 77 4.20 7.90 1.93
C LEU A 77 4.17 7.59 3.42
N ARG A 78 5.19 8.06 4.14
CA ARG A 78 5.31 7.92 5.59
C ARG A 78 5.42 9.31 6.22
N TRP A 79 4.88 9.49 7.42
CA TRP A 79 5.22 10.65 8.26
C TRP A 79 5.98 10.23 9.51
N GLN A 80 6.81 11.14 9.98
CA GLN A 80 7.31 11.17 11.34
C GLN A 80 6.73 12.41 12.01
N ALA A 81 6.18 12.25 13.21
CA ALA A 81 5.53 13.32 13.95
C ALA A 81 6.06 13.35 15.40
N SER A 82 6.16 14.55 15.99
CA SER A 82 6.61 14.72 17.38
C SER A 82 5.61 14.23 18.43
N ALA A 83 4.35 13.98 18.02
CA ALA A 83 3.31 13.33 18.80
C ALA A 83 2.34 12.58 17.85
N PRO A 84 1.47 11.69 18.35
CA PRO A 84 0.52 10.95 17.52
C PRO A 84 -0.43 11.87 16.74
N ILE A 85 -0.60 11.59 15.45
CA ILE A 85 -1.56 12.26 14.56
C ILE A 85 -2.38 11.21 13.80
N LEU A 86 -3.53 11.64 13.28
CA LEU A 86 -4.33 10.84 12.36
C LEU A 86 -4.07 11.32 10.93
N GLY A 87 -4.20 10.42 9.96
CA GLY A 87 -4.04 10.76 8.57
C GLY A 87 -4.85 9.85 7.65
N ALA A 88 -5.16 10.37 6.48
CA ALA A 88 -5.72 9.56 5.40
C ALA A 88 -5.48 10.25 4.06
N GLY A 89 -5.41 9.45 3.00
CA GLY A 89 -5.14 9.94 1.66
C GLY A 89 -6.23 9.54 0.67
N ARG A 90 -6.44 10.38 -0.33
CA ARG A 90 -7.21 10.05 -1.53
C ARG A 90 -6.25 9.87 -2.69
N ILE A 91 -6.23 8.68 -3.28
CA ILE A 91 -5.47 8.38 -4.49
C ILE A 91 -6.44 8.39 -5.65
N TYR A 92 -6.20 9.20 -6.67
CA TYR A 92 -7.13 9.38 -7.77
C TYR A 92 -6.45 9.69 -9.11
N THR A 93 -7.14 9.44 -10.21
CA THR A 93 -6.82 9.95 -11.53
C THR A 93 -7.69 11.16 -11.83
N ALA A 94 -7.12 12.16 -12.49
CA ALA A 94 -7.86 13.29 -13.05
C ALA A 94 -7.92 13.13 -14.57
N ALA A 95 -9.13 12.95 -15.12
CA ALA A 95 -9.36 12.82 -16.56
C ALA A 95 -10.49 13.79 -17.00
N PRO A 96 -10.63 14.09 -18.31
CA PRO A 96 -11.69 14.97 -18.80
C PRO A 96 -13.11 14.53 -18.40
N GLY A 97 -13.32 13.24 -18.14
CA GLY A 97 -14.59 12.67 -17.68
C GLY A 97 -14.80 12.67 -16.16
N GLY A 98 -13.92 13.30 -15.36
CA GLY A 98 -14.04 13.40 -13.90
C GLY A 98 -12.84 12.84 -13.12
N THR A 99 -13.01 12.81 -11.79
CA THR A 99 -12.01 12.29 -10.85
C THR A 99 -12.45 10.95 -10.28
N TYR A 100 -11.62 9.94 -10.44
CA TYR A 100 -11.89 8.57 -9.99
C TYR A 100 -10.78 8.10 -9.08
N GLY A 101 -11.14 7.47 -7.96
CA GLY A 101 -10.15 7.08 -6.97
C GLY A 101 -10.77 6.58 -5.69
N PHE A 102 -9.92 6.26 -4.74
CA PHE A 102 -10.30 5.67 -3.47
C PHE A 102 -9.60 6.38 -2.32
N PHE A 103 -10.18 6.20 -1.13
CA PHE A 103 -9.64 6.73 0.11
C PHE A 103 -8.96 5.62 0.89
N VAL A 104 -7.81 5.92 1.50
CA VAL A 104 -7.06 4.97 2.32
C VAL A 104 -6.70 5.63 3.65
N PRO A 105 -7.09 5.04 4.79
CA PRO A 105 -6.62 5.52 6.08
C PRO A 105 -5.12 5.24 6.26
N ALA A 106 -4.46 6.07 7.05
CA ALA A 106 -3.15 5.80 7.60
C ALA A 106 -3.10 4.42 8.28
N VAL A 107 -2.01 3.69 8.07
CA VAL A 107 -1.72 2.45 8.80
C VAL A 107 -0.49 2.65 9.66
N PRO A 108 -0.58 2.46 10.99
CA PRO A 108 0.59 2.53 11.87
C PRO A 108 1.63 1.47 11.51
N LEU A 109 2.93 1.80 11.68
CA LEU A 109 4.02 0.85 11.47
C LEU A 109 3.98 -0.37 12.40
N THR A 110 3.27 -0.27 13.53
CA THR A 110 3.06 -1.37 14.46
C THR A 110 2.16 -2.46 13.88
N GLU A 111 1.40 -2.16 12.82
CA GLU A 111 0.62 -3.14 12.07
C GLU A 111 1.46 -3.89 11.03
N SER A 112 2.71 -3.47 10.80
CA SER A 112 3.61 -4.18 9.90
C SER A 112 3.84 -5.61 10.38
N LEU A 113 3.69 -6.54 9.45
CA LEU A 113 3.81 -7.95 9.72
C LEU A 113 5.27 -8.41 9.68
N THR A 114 5.69 -9.10 10.74
CA THR A 114 7.03 -9.69 10.84
C THR A 114 7.14 -11.00 10.06
N LYS A 115 8.35 -11.57 10.00
CA LYS A 115 8.55 -12.85 9.32
C LYS A 115 7.79 -14.00 9.98
N LYS A 116 7.35 -14.95 9.16
CA LYS A 116 6.81 -16.22 9.62
C LYS A 116 7.80 -16.94 10.53
N THR A 117 7.25 -17.61 11.53
CA THR A 117 8.01 -18.46 12.47
C THR A 117 8.29 -19.85 11.88
N SER A 118 7.43 -20.32 10.98
CA SER A 118 7.58 -21.57 10.24
C SER A 118 6.81 -21.49 8.91
N SER A 119 6.99 -22.46 8.02
CA SER A 119 6.26 -22.54 6.76
C SER A 119 4.72 -22.67 6.93
N SER A 120 4.25 -23.16 8.07
CA SER A 120 2.84 -23.32 8.42
C SER A 120 2.25 -22.19 9.27
N ASP A 121 3.02 -21.14 9.55
CA ASP A 121 2.56 -19.97 10.30
C ASP A 121 1.41 -19.27 9.57
N SER A 122 0.25 -19.21 10.23
CA SER A 122 -0.97 -18.55 9.76
C SER A 122 -1.27 -17.22 10.47
N ILE A 123 -0.53 -16.92 11.54
CA ILE A 123 -0.69 -15.70 12.35
C ILE A 123 0.09 -14.56 11.71
N ASN A 124 1.32 -14.84 11.27
CA ASN A 124 2.17 -13.89 10.56
C ASN A 124 1.84 -13.89 9.05
N VAL A 125 0.57 -13.61 8.73
CA VAL A 125 0.06 -13.49 7.37
C VAL A 125 -0.96 -12.35 7.29
N LEU A 126 -0.77 -11.42 6.36
CA LEU A 126 -1.76 -10.40 6.02
C LEU A 126 -2.84 -11.00 5.13
N GLN A 127 -4.10 -10.74 5.47
CA GLN A 127 -5.29 -11.17 4.74
C GLN A 127 -5.90 -9.97 4.02
N ILE A 128 -6.03 -10.07 2.70
CA ILE A 128 -6.74 -9.09 1.88
C ILE A 128 -7.98 -9.79 1.33
N PHE A 129 -9.13 -9.36 1.81
CA PHE A 129 -10.44 -9.85 1.45
C PHE A 129 -11.27 -8.71 0.83
N GLY A 130 -12.35 -9.05 0.15
CA GLY A 130 -13.17 -8.05 -0.55
C GLY A 130 -12.68 -7.70 -1.95
N VAL A 131 -11.79 -8.49 -2.54
CA VAL A 131 -11.42 -8.37 -3.96
C VAL A 131 -12.62 -8.75 -4.84
N ASN A 132 -12.84 -8.03 -5.95
CA ASN A 132 -13.82 -8.47 -6.94
C ASN A 132 -13.14 -9.37 -7.96
N SER A 133 -13.33 -10.66 -7.80
CA SER A 133 -12.74 -11.71 -8.61
C SER A 133 -13.74 -12.43 -9.52
N GLY A 134 -15.03 -12.09 -9.47
CA GLY A 134 -16.08 -12.79 -10.22
C GLY A 134 -16.43 -12.18 -11.59
N ASP A 135 -15.92 -10.99 -11.90
CA ASP A 135 -16.23 -10.26 -13.15
C ASP A 135 -14.93 -9.77 -13.80
N SER A 136 -14.73 -10.10 -15.07
CA SER A 136 -13.53 -9.79 -15.86
C SER A 136 -13.30 -8.29 -16.07
N ASN A 137 -14.31 -7.46 -15.83
CA ASN A 137 -14.17 -6.00 -15.87
C ASN A 137 -13.47 -5.45 -14.62
N PHE A 138 -13.39 -6.21 -13.53
CA PHE A 138 -12.67 -5.77 -12.33
C PHE A 138 -11.22 -6.21 -12.36
N ARG A 139 -10.32 -5.30 -11.99
CA ARG A 139 -8.89 -5.55 -11.87
C ARG A 139 -8.43 -5.28 -10.44
N THR A 140 -8.04 -6.34 -9.75
CA THR A 140 -7.44 -6.24 -8.40
C THR A 140 -5.93 -6.11 -8.54
N ASN A 141 -5.39 -4.96 -8.13
CA ASN A 141 -3.96 -4.76 -8.02
C ASN A 141 -3.51 -4.90 -6.56
N LEU A 142 -2.30 -5.43 -6.36
CA LEU A 142 -1.67 -5.58 -5.06
C LEU A 142 -0.42 -4.70 -4.97
N ASP A 143 -0.31 -3.96 -3.87
CA ASP A 143 0.89 -3.23 -3.49
C ASP A 143 1.38 -3.74 -2.13
N VAL A 144 2.70 -3.94 -1.99
CA VAL A 144 3.34 -4.41 -0.75
C VAL A 144 4.40 -3.40 -0.34
N THR A 145 4.30 -2.88 0.88
CA THR A 145 5.26 -1.92 1.43
C THR A 145 6.15 -2.61 2.44
N ASN A 146 7.46 -2.50 2.27
CA ASN A 146 8.44 -2.91 3.26
C ASN A 146 8.82 -1.72 4.13
N THR A 147 8.53 -1.81 5.42
CA THR A 147 8.79 -0.76 6.39
C THR A 147 10.04 -1.02 7.24
N SER A 148 10.79 -2.08 6.91
CA SER A 148 12.07 -2.41 7.54
C SER A 148 13.24 -1.80 6.77
N ASN A 149 14.42 -1.86 7.38
CA ASN A 149 15.68 -1.37 6.82
C ASN A 149 16.45 -2.44 6.00
N VAL A 150 15.86 -3.60 5.75
CA VAL A 150 16.46 -4.67 4.94
C VAL A 150 15.48 -5.09 3.84
N ALA A 151 15.98 -5.62 2.73
CA ALA A 151 15.10 -6.19 1.71
C ALA A 151 14.42 -7.44 2.26
N LEU A 152 13.11 -7.57 2.03
CA LEU A 152 12.30 -8.66 2.56
C LEU A 152 11.78 -9.55 1.43
N PRO A 153 12.09 -10.86 1.46
CA PRO A 153 11.40 -11.81 0.62
C PRO A 153 9.98 -12.05 1.15
N VAL A 154 9.00 -11.90 0.28
CA VAL A 154 7.57 -12.04 0.58
C VAL A 154 6.94 -13.14 -0.24
N GLU A 155 5.96 -13.83 0.36
CA GLU A 155 5.07 -14.77 -0.30
C GLU A 155 3.73 -14.13 -0.53
N VAL A 156 3.19 -14.28 -1.74
CA VAL A 156 1.85 -13.88 -2.12
C VAL A 156 1.09 -15.10 -2.61
N ARG A 157 -0.13 -15.32 -2.11
CA ARG A 157 -0.99 -16.43 -2.53
C ARG A 157 -2.39 -15.91 -2.82
N VAL A 158 -3.01 -16.44 -3.86
CA VAL A 158 -4.44 -16.24 -4.15
C VAL A 158 -5.14 -17.54 -3.79
N ILE A 159 -6.06 -17.47 -2.83
CA ILE A 159 -6.68 -18.62 -2.20
C ILE A 159 -8.18 -18.57 -2.47
N ASP A 160 -8.73 -19.68 -2.95
CA ASP A 160 -10.17 -19.94 -2.88
C ASP A 160 -10.52 -20.37 -1.44
N PRO A 161 -11.29 -19.57 -0.69
CA PRO A 161 -11.61 -19.91 0.69
C PRO A 161 -12.53 -21.13 0.83
N VAL A 162 -13.24 -21.54 -0.23
CA VAL A 162 -14.17 -22.68 -0.21
C VAL A 162 -13.44 -23.98 -0.45
N THR A 163 -12.57 -24.02 -1.46
CA THR A 163 -11.84 -25.24 -1.86
C THR A 163 -10.45 -25.35 -1.23
N SER A 164 -9.96 -24.26 -0.63
CA SER A 164 -8.55 -24.11 -0.19
C SER A 164 -7.52 -24.20 -1.32
N GLU A 165 -7.95 -24.12 -2.58
CA GLU A 165 -7.05 -24.09 -3.73
C GLU A 165 -6.19 -22.83 -3.72
N ILE A 166 -4.91 -22.97 -4.09
CA ILE A 166 -3.98 -21.85 -4.24
C ILE A 166 -3.69 -21.67 -5.75
N TYR A 167 -4.35 -20.69 -6.36
CA TYR A 167 -4.19 -20.42 -7.79
C TYR A 167 -2.78 -19.90 -8.10
N GLY A 168 -2.15 -20.51 -9.12
CA GLY A 168 -0.77 -20.24 -9.52
C GLY A 168 0.28 -20.56 -8.45
N GLY A 169 -0.07 -21.26 -7.38
CA GLY A 169 0.84 -21.58 -6.29
C GLY A 169 1.30 -20.35 -5.48
N THR A 170 2.41 -20.51 -4.76
CA THR A 170 2.97 -19.41 -3.94
C THR A 170 3.91 -18.55 -4.78
N GLN A 171 3.52 -17.32 -5.04
CA GLN A 171 4.35 -16.33 -5.70
C GLN A 171 5.37 -15.77 -4.69
N THR A 172 6.63 -15.62 -5.10
CA THR A 172 7.68 -15.02 -4.27
C THR A 172 8.16 -13.73 -4.90
N TYR A 173 8.27 -12.68 -4.10
CA TYR A 173 8.86 -11.40 -4.49
C TYR A 173 9.89 -10.95 -3.45
N VAL A 174 10.70 -9.96 -3.78
CA VAL A 174 11.63 -9.27 -2.88
C VAL A 174 11.28 -7.79 -2.89
N VAL A 175 10.84 -7.28 -1.74
CA VAL A 175 10.52 -5.87 -1.55
C VAL A 175 11.73 -5.16 -0.95
N ALA A 176 12.27 -4.17 -1.65
CA ALA A 176 13.43 -3.41 -1.21
C ALA A 176 13.18 -2.74 0.17
N ALA A 177 14.26 -2.53 0.93
CA ALA A 177 14.20 -1.85 2.22
C ALA A 177 13.54 -0.46 2.09
N ASN A 178 12.63 -0.12 3.02
CA ASN A 178 11.89 1.14 3.00
C ASN A 178 11.39 1.50 1.57
N SER A 179 10.60 0.63 0.96
CA SER A 179 10.09 0.84 -0.40
C SER A 179 8.75 0.14 -0.59
N LEU A 180 8.12 0.41 -1.72
CA LEU A 180 6.88 -0.22 -2.16
C LEU A 180 7.16 -1.07 -3.40
N LEU A 181 6.65 -2.30 -3.40
CA LEU A 181 6.56 -3.14 -4.58
C LEU A 181 5.13 -3.07 -5.13
N ARG A 182 5.02 -2.71 -6.40
CA ARG A 182 3.79 -2.81 -7.19
C ARG A 182 3.71 -4.23 -7.76
N VAL A 183 3.05 -5.15 -7.06
CA VAL A 183 2.85 -6.53 -7.56
C VAL A 183 1.92 -6.51 -8.78
N GLY A 184 0.98 -5.57 -8.83
CA GLY A 184 0.08 -5.39 -9.98
C GLY A 184 -1.09 -6.38 -9.95
N PRO A 185 -1.64 -6.76 -11.12
CA PRO A 185 -2.94 -7.44 -11.22
C PRO A 185 -2.86 -8.95 -10.87
N ILE A 186 -2.62 -9.24 -9.59
CA ILE A 186 -2.23 -10.57 -9.09
C ILE A 186 -3.20 -11.70 -9.49
N LEU A 187 -4.51 -11.45 -9.53
CA LEU A 187 -5.49 -12.47 -9.92
C LEU A 187 -5.26 -12.95 -11.36
N SER A 188 -4.99 -12.02 -12.28
CA SER A 188 -4.67 -12.34 -13.67
C SER A 188 -3.29 -12.98 -13.81
N THR A 189 -2.30 -12.53 -13.03
CA THR A 189 -0.93 -13.06 -13.03
C THR A 189 -0.91 -14.54 -12.68
N VAL A 190 -1.73 -14.98 -11.74
CA VAL A 190 -1.78 -16.39 -11.30
C VAL A 190 -2.79 -17.24 -12.09
N GLY A 191 -3.48 -16.66 -13.07
CA GLY A 191 -4.53 -17.33 -13.84
C GLY A 191 -5.73 -17.74 -12.99
N ALA A 192 -6.08 -16.96 -11.95
CA ALA A 192 -7.24 -17.26 -11.11
C ALA A 192 -8.54 -17.22 -11.95
N PRO A 193 -9.48 -18.15 -11.73
CA PRO A 193 -10.76 -18.14 -12.41
C PRO A 193 -11.62 -16.97 -11.95
N LEU A 194 -12.65 -16.66 -12.74
CA LEU A 194 -13.63 -15.64 -12.39
C LEU A 194 -14.63 -16.19 -11.37
N VAL A 195 -14.24 -16.20 -10.09
CA VAL A 195 -15.06 -16.68 -8.98
C VAL A 195 -15.07 -15.61 -7.90
N ALA A 196 -16.23 -15.24 -7.38
CA ALA A 196 -16.34 -14.24 -6.33
C ALA A 196 -15.76 -14.76 -4.99
N GLY A 197 -15.11 -13.86 -4.24
CA GLY A 197 -14.69 -14.14 -2.86
C GLY A 197 -13.30 -14.76 -2.72
N LEU A 198 -12.45 -14.70 -3.75
CA LEU A 198 -11.04 -15.07 -3.58
C LEU A 198 -10.37 -14.22 -2.51
N ARG A 199 -9.31 -14.74 -1.89
CA ARG A 199 -8.55 -14.04 -0.86
C ARG A 199 -7.08 -13.96 -1.26
N ILE A 200 -6.47 -12.80 -1.05
CA ILE A 200 -5.02 -12.64 -1.24
C ILE A 200 -4.35 -12.68 0.13
N THR A 201 -3.27 -13.46 0.25
CA THR A 201 -2.43 -13.43 1.46
C THR A 201 -1.04 -12.91 1.13
N VAL A 202 -0.47 -12.11 2.03
CA VAL A 202 0.92 -11.63 1.95
C VAL A 202 1.66 -11.95 3.23
N ALA A 203 2.84 -12.55 3.16
CA ALA A 203 3.64 -12.87 4.34
C ALA A 203 5.15 -12.70 4.07
N VAL A 204 5.93 -12.35 5.09
CA VAL A 204 7.40 -12.34 5.00
C VAL A 204 7.90 -13.76 5.27
N LYS A 205 8.76 -14.28 4.39
CA LYS A 205 9.30 -15.66 4.50
C LYS A 205 10.07 -15.84 5.80
N GLU A 206 10.00 -17.02 6.39
CA GLU A 206 10.75 -17.39 7.59
C GLU A 206 12.28 -17.28 7.39
N THR A 207 12.72 -17.45 6.13
CA THR A 207 14.12 -17.30 5.69
C THR A 207 14.56 -15.84 5.50
N ALA A 208 13.68 -14.86 5.73
CA ALA A 208 14.03 -13.46 5.65
C ALA A 208 15.18 -13.11 6.62
N PRO A 209 16.08 -12.18 6.22
CA PRO A 209 17.16 -11.70 7.07
C PRO A 209 16.59 -11.13 8.38
N ALA A 210 17.42 -11.10 9.42
CA ALA A 210 17.02 -10.48 10.68
C ALA A 210 16.83 -8.97 10.50
N PHE A 211 15.78 -8.43 11.12
CA PHE A 211 15.52 -6.99 11.24
C PHE A 211 14.94 -6.70 12.62
N SER A 212 15.21 -5.52 13.15
CA SER A 212 14.80 -5.13 14.51
C SER A 212 13.48 -4.36 14.56
N THR A 213 13.07 -3.76 13.44
CA THR A 213 11.88 -2.90 13.36
C THR A 213 11.19 -3.01 12.01
N GLY A 214 9.87 -2.80 12.02
CA GLY A 214 9.04 -2.84 10.81
C GLY A 214 8.68 -4.25 10.37
N GLY A 215 8.45 -4.40 9.06
CA GLY A 215 7.96 -5.63 8.45
C GLY A 215 7.31 -5.28 7.12
N VAL A 216 6.18 -5.92 6.80
CA VAL A 216 5.40 -5.59 5.61
C VAL A 216 3.99 -5.11 5.93
N LEU A 217 3.55 -4.14 5.15
CA LEU A 217 2.15 -3.78 4.98
C LEU A 217 1.74 -4.12 3.56
N ALA A 218 0.46 -4.37 3.33
CA ALA A 218 -0.04 -4.63 1.98
C ALA A 218 -1.43 -4.00 1.81
N ALA A 219 -1.74 -3.59 0.58
CA ALA A 219 -3.06 -3.12 0.22
C ALA A 219 -3.44 -3.69 -1.15
N GLY A 220 -4.66 -4.23 -1.24
CA GLY A 220 -5.28 -4.57 -2.50
C GLY A 220 -6.27 -3.46 -2.89
N TYR A 221 -6.27 -3.06 -4.15
CA TYR A 221 -7.29 -2.15 -4.67
C TYR A 221 -7.88 -2.71 -5.96
N THR A 222 -9.21 -2.74 -5.99
CA THR A 222 -9.99 -3.26 -7.12
C THR A 222 -10.53 -2.07 -7.89
N LEU A 223 -10.31 -2.05 -9.20
CA LEU A 223 -10.88 -1.06 -10.10
C LEU A 223 -11.88 -1.72 -11.04
N ASP A 224 -13.00 -1.07 -11.28
CA ASP A 224 -13.90 -1.39 -12.40
C ASP A 224 -13.38 -0.70 -13.67
N ASN A 225 -12.91 -1.48 -14.65
CA ASN A 225 -12.37 -0.93 -15.90
C ASN A 225 -13.43 -0.22 -16.75
N ARG A 226 -14.74 -0.43 -16.48
CA ARG A 226 -15.85 0.25 -17.17
C ARG A 226 -16.04 1.67 -16.67
N THR A 227 -16.02 1.85 -15.35
CA THR A 227 -16.41 3.11 -14.68
C THR A 227 -15.25 3.86 -14.07
N GLN A 228 -14.08 3.22 -13.93
CA GLN A 228 -12.93 3.65 -13.12
C GLN A 228 -13.21 3.75 -11.62
N ASP A 229 -14.38 3.30 -11.16
CA ASP A 229 -14.66 3.22 -9.73
C ASP A 229 -13.69 2.25 -9.04
N ALA A 230 -13.26 2.60 -7.84
CA ALA A 230 -12.23 1.87 -7.14
C ALA A 230 -12.46 1.84 -5.64
N PHE A 231 -12.09 0.72 -5.03
CA PHE A 231 -12.07 0.57 -3.59
C PHE A 231 -10.81 -0.20 -3.17
N ALA A 232 -10.38 0.04 -1.94
CA ALA A 232 -9.16 -0.54 -1.40
C ALA A 232 -9.41 -1.26 -0.08
N PHE A 233 -8.69 -2.36 0.12
CA PHE A 233 -8.63 -3.12 1.35
C PHE A 233 -7.18 -3.19 1.80
N VAL A 234 -6.92 -2.67 3.00
CA VAL A 234 -5.65 -2.85 3.69
C VAL A 234 -5.59 -4.27 4.22
N GLY A 235 -4.45 -4.93 4.06
CA GLY A 235 -4.22 -6.26 4.60
C GLY A 235 -4.38 -6.26 6.11
N GLN A 236 -5.18 -7.19 6.62
CA GLN A 236 -5.49 -7.32 8.04
C GLN A 236 -4.80 -8.55 8.62
N ARG A 237 -4.42 -8.47 9.89
CA ARG A 237 -3.91 -9.60 10.67
C ARG A 237 -5.09 -10.42 11.20
N GLN A 238 -4.87 -11.71 11.41
CA GLN A 238 -5.80 -12.57 12.14
C GLN A 238 -5.59 -12.45 13.65
#